data_AF-A0A353CRF8-F1
#
_entry.id   AF-A0A353CRF8-F1
#
_cell.length_a   1.000
_cell.length_b   1.000
_cell.length_c   1.000
_cell.angle_alpha   90.00
_cell.angle_beta   90.00
_cell.angle_gamma   90.00
#
_symmetry.space_group_name_H-M   'P 1'
#
loop_
_entity.id
_entity.type
_entity.pdbx_description
1 polymer ?
#
loop_
_entity_poly.entity_id
_entity_poly.type
_entity_poly.pdbx_seq_one_letter_code
_entity_poly.pdbx_strand_id
1 'polypeptide(L)'
;MPSRLGLSVAGLDFNFSFVSRSFAGAMARRYSSFRSGRAAPPFEVMTGGPARPPFSPRVIHGPVIRGRRGDFDFSFDAVSGRGRAAVSPRAQSFDSFLRTLCSAVLNESDGAVVHACGLAIGGRAHVFIGRSGALFRLVSHTLI
;
A
#
# COMPACT_ATOMS: atom_id res chain seq x y z
N MET A 1 5.20 -19.97 11.78
CA MET A 1 5.89 -19.45 10.57
C MET A 1 5.07 -18.28 10.03
N PRO A 2 5.60 -17.05 10.06
CA PRO A 2 4.97 -15.89 9.43
C PRO A 2 4.88 -16.08 7.91
N SER A 3 3.81 -15.57 7.30
CA SER A 3 3.59 -15.67 5.86
C SER A 3 4.11 -14.42 5.17
N ARG A 4 4.95 -14.57 4.15
CA ARG A 4 5.58 -13.46 3.42
C ARG A 4 4.84 -13.11 2.14
N LEU A 5 4.85 -11.83 1.78
CA LEU A 5 4.32 -11.29 0.54
C LEU A 5 5.27 -10.20 0.03
N GLY A 6 6.01 -10.52 -1.03
CA GLY A 6 6.78 -9.53 -1.79
C GLY A 6 5.88 -8.80 -2.78
N LEU A 7 5.86 -7.47 -2.75
CA LEU A 7 5.11 -6.61 -3.67
C LEU A 7 6.04 -5.61 -4.36
N SER A 8 5.83 -5.37 -5.64
CA SER A 8 6.41 -4.23 -6.36
C SER A 8 5.28 -3.31 -6.79
N VAL A 9 5.26 -2.09 -6.25
CA VAL A 9 4.20 -1.11 -6.49
C VAL A 9 4.85 0.26 -6.64
N ALA A 10 4.53 0.97 -7.73
CA ALA A 10 5.08 2.30 -8.03
C ALA A 10 6.62 2.37 -8.00
N GLY A 11 7.29 1.29 -8.43
CA GLY A 11 8.76 1.19 -8.39
C GLY A 11 9.35 0.92 -7.00
N LEU A 12 8.51 0.80 -5.97
CA LEU A 12 8.91 0.43 -4.61
C LEU A 12 8.74 -1.07 -4.41
N ASP A 13 9.77 -1.72 -3.88
CA ASP A 13 9.74 -3.13 -3.52
C ASP A 13 9.56 -3.28 -1.99
N PHE A 14 8.52 -3.99 -1.58
CA PHE A 14 8.20 -4.27 -0.18
C PHE A 14 8.13 -5.76 0.08
N ASN A 15 8.62 -6.20 1.25
CA ASN A 15 8.54 -7.59 1.68
C ASN A 15 7.75 -7.69 3.00
N PHE A 16 6.43 -7.89 2.90
CA PHE A 16 5.55 -7.92 4.06
C PHE A 16 5.56 -9.28 4.74
N SER A 17 5.82 -9.29 6.05
CA SER A 17 5.77 -10.46 6.92
C SER A 17 4.53 -10.38 7.82
N PHE A 18 3.52 -11.21 7.53
CA PHE A 18 2.26 -11.20 8.25
C PHE A 18 2.27 -12.17 9.43
N VAL A 19 1.81 -11.70 10.59
CA VAL A 19 1.54 -12.56 11.76
C VAL A 19 0.34 -13.47 11.49
N SER A 20 -0.72 -12.94 10.87
CA SER A 20 -1.95 -13.69 10.55
C SER A 20 -1.89 -14.35 9.17
N ARG A 21 -1.97 -15.69 9.12
CA ARG A 21 -1.95 -16.45 7.87
C ARG A 21 -3.19 -16.23 7.00
N SER A 22 -4.37 -16.10 7.61
CA SER A 22 -5.61 -15.87 6.86
C SER A 22 -5.60 -14.52 6.16
N PHE A 23 -5.10 -13.49 6.86
CA PHE A 23 -4.93 -12.16 6.29
C PHE A 23 -3.86 -12.15 5.19
N ALA A 24 -2.73 -12.82 5.41
CA ALA A 24 -1.69 -13.00 4.41
C ALA A 24 -2.24 -13.66 3.14
N GLY A 25 -2.99 -14.75 3.27
CA GLY A 25 -3.60 -15.45 2.13
C GLY A 25 -4.60 -14.59 1.36
N ALA A 26 -5.39 -13.77 2.05
CA ALA A 26 -6.28 -12.81 1.41
C ALA A 26 -5.50 -11.74 0.61
N MET A 27 -4.43 -11.18 1.19
CA MET A 27 -3.61 -10.18 0.53
C MET A 27 -2.83 -10.78 -0.64
N ALA A 28 -2.32 -12.00 -0.49
CA ALA A 28 -1.58 -12.71 -1.52
C ALA A 28 -2.44 -13.04 -2.75
N ARG A 29 -3.76 -13.20 -2.60
CA ARG A 29 -4.72 -13.31 -3.72
C ARG A 29 -5.02 -11.94 -4.33
N ARG A 30 -5.33 -10.95 -3.48
CA ARG A 30 -5.69 -9.59 -3.89
C ARG A 30 -4.60 -8.89 -4.70
N TYR A 31 -3.35 -9.07 -4.31
CA TYR A 31 -2.18 -8.44 -4.94
C TYR A 31 -1.37 -9.41 -5.82
N SER A 32 -2.01 -10.45 -6.34
CA SER A 32 -1.34 -11.48 -7.16
C SER A 32 -0.60 -10.90 -8.36
N SER A 33 -1.17 -9.90 -9.03
CA SER A 33 -0.55 -9.20 -10.17
C SER A 33 0.63 -8.29 -9.81
N PHE A 34 0.83 -7.98 -8.53
CA PHE A 34 1.90 -7.09 -8.04
C PHE A 34 3.01 -7.86 -7.32
N ARG A 35 2.99 -9.20 -7.36
CA ARG A 35 3.98 -10.01 -6.67
C ARG A 35 5.38 -9.74 -7.21
N SER A 36 6.31 -9.52 -6.29
CA SER A 36 7.73 -9.33 -6.58
C SER A 36 8.55 -10.45 -5.97
N GLY A 37 9.53 -10.94 -6.73
CA GLY A 37 10.59 -11.80 -6.23
C GLY A 37 11.83 -11.04 -5.76
N ARG A 38 11.84 -9.71 -5.86
CA ARG A 38 12.99 -8.89 -5.48
C ARG A 38 13.20 -8.91 -3.98
N ALA A 39 14.47 -8.95 -3.58
CA ALA A 39 14.85 -8.89 -2.19
C ALA A 39 14.58 -7.47 -1.65
N ALA A 40 13.75 -7.39 -0.60
CA ALA A 40 13.52 -6.17 0.17
C ALA A 40 13.61 -6.50 1.68
N PRO A 41 14.05 -5.55 2.51
CA PRO A 41 14.04 -5.72 3.96
C PRO A 41 12.62 -6.05 4.46
N PRO A 42 12.49 -6.84 5.54
CA PRO A 42 11.19 -7.26 6.02
C PRO A 42 10.40 -6.07 6.59
N PHE A 43 9.12 -6.02 6.25
CA PHE A 43 8.13 -5.12 6.81
C PHE A 43 7.11 -5.95 7.59
N GLU A 44 7.04 -5.78 8.91
CA GLU A 44 6.18 -6.60 9.76
C GLU A 44 4.73 -6.09 9.75
N VAL A 45 3.77 -6.98 9.51
CA VAL A 45 2.33 -6.67 9.52
C VAL A 45 1.64 -7.46 10.62
N MET A 46 1.27 -6.74 11.67
CA MET A 46 0.50 -7.23 12.80
C MET A 46 -0.99 -6.99 12.57
N THR A 47 -1.82 -7.83 13.19
CA THR A 47 -3.27 -7.58 13.21
C THR A 47 -3.57 -6.48 14.21
N GLY A 48 -4.08 -5.35 13.70
CA GLY A 48 -4.53 -4.22 14.50
C GLY A 48 -5.96 -4.39 15.02
N GLY A 49 -6.40 -3.41 15.80
CA GLY A 49 -7.76 -3.35 16.33
C GLY A 49 -8.84 -3.09 15.26
N PRO A 50 -10.12 -2.97 15.69
CA PRO A 50 -11.21 -2.63 14.79
C PRO A 50 -11.01 -1.21 14.21
N ALA A 51 -11.32 -1.05 12.93
CA ALA A 51 -11.37 0.25 12.26
C ALA A 51 -12.33 1.22 12.98
N ARG A 52 -11.85 2.42 13.33
CA ARG A 52 -12.62 3.49 13.99
C ARG A 52 -12.37 4.82 13.28
N PRO A 53 -13.38 5.68 13.05
CA PRO A 53 -13.15 7.02 12.53
C PRO A 53 -12.22 7.85 13.44
N PRO A 54 -11.49 8.86 12.91
CA PRO A 54 -11.52 9.35 11.53
C PRO A 54 -10.66 8.52 10.55
N PHE A 55 -11.10 8.46 9.29
CA PHE A 55 -10.41 7.78 8.19
C PHE A 55 -9.52 8.70 7.35
N SER A 56 -9.10 9.83 7.93
CA SER A 56 -8.11 10.72 7.33
C SER A 56 -6.72 10.29 7.81
N PRO A 57 -5.80 9.90 6.91
CA PRO A 57 -4.46 9.52 7.30
C PRO A 57 -3.69 10.75 7.82
N ARG A 58 -2.87 10.55 8.85
CA ARG A 58 -1.87 11.50 9.31
C ARG A 58 -0.49 10.87 9.13
N VAL A 59 0.43 11.60 8.52
CA VAL A 59 1.81 11.16 8.28
C VAL A 59 2.76 12.19 8.88
N ILE A 60 3.78 11.70 9.56
CA ILE A 60 4.89 12.49 10.11
C ILE A 60 6.15 12.02 9.39
N HIS A 61 6.83 12.97 8.74
CA HIS A 61 8.05 12.77 7.98
C HIS A 61 9.29 12.96 8.87
N GLY A 62 10.40 12.32 8.50
CA GLY A 62 11.65 12.30 9.25
C GLY A 62 12.46 11.02 8.97
N PRO A 63 13.53 10.74 9.75
CA PRO A 63 14.33 9.53 9.58
C PRO A 63 13.52 8.24 9.65
N VAL A 64 12.44 8.28 10.44
CA VAL A 64 11.42 7.24 10.48
C VAL A 64 10.08 7.88 10.14
N ILE A 65 9.52 7.53 8.99
CA ILE A 65 8.18 7.91 8.58
C ILE A 65 7.19 7.20 9.50
N ARG A 66 6.26 7.96 10.09
CA ARG A 66 5.19 7.39 10.92
C ARG A 66 3.86 7.80 10.34
N GLY A 67 2.93 6.85 10.25
CA GLY A 67 1.59 7.15 9.78
C GLY A 67 0.52 6.45 10.59
N ARG A 68 -0.62 7.11 10.74
CA ARG A 68 -1.78 6.56 11.43
C ARG A 68 -3.05 6.95 10.69
N ARG A 69 -4.00 6.01 10.68
CA ARG A 69 -5.39 6.21 10.31
C ARG A 69 -6.24 5.36 11.23
N GLY A 70 -7.54 5.65 11.32
CA GLY A 70 -8.49 4.91 12.14
C GLY A 70 -8.45 3.37 12.11
N ASP A 71 -7.81 2.79 11.12
CA ASP A 71 -7.71 1.36 10.86
C ASP A 71 -6.27 0.83 10.66
N PHE A 72 -5.25 1.68 10.79
CA PHE A 72 -3.85 1.25 10.83
C PHE A 72 -2.92 2.25 11.53
N ASP A 73 -1.79 1.75 12.00
CA ASP A 73 -0.65 2.55 12.49
C ASP A 73 0.63 1.91 11.95
N PHE A 74 1.59 2.71 11.46
CA PHE A 74 2.84 2.20 10.92
C PHE A 74 4.03 3.09 11.24
N SER A 75 5.20 2.47 11.20
CA SER A 75 6.50 3.16 11.18
C SER A 75 7.40 2.51 10.14
N PHE A 76 8.09 3.33 9.35
CA PHE A 76 8.98 2.90 8.28
C PHE A 76 10.27 3.72 8.33
N ASP A 77 11.40 3.04 8.43
CA ASP A 77 12.72 3.64 8.33
C ASP A 77 13.16 3.58 6.87
N ALA A 78 13.22 4.74 6.21
CA ALA A 78 13.54 4.85 4.80
C ALA A 78 15.02 4.50 4.50
N VAL A 79 15.90 4.61 5.50
CA VAL A 79 17.32 4.29 5.35
C VAL A 79 17.53 2.78 5.38
N SER A 80 16.94 2.09 6.36
CA SER A 80 17.09 0.63 6.48
C SER A 80 16.07 -0.16 5.64
N GLY A 81 15.05 0.50 5.10
CA GLY A 81 13.93 -0.11 4.36
C GLY A 81 13.04 -1.00 5.23
N ARG A 82 13.20 -0.98 6.56
CA ARG A 82 12.44 -1.79 7.51
C ARG A 82 11.23 -1.03 8.01
N GLY A 83 10.17 -1.76 8.30
CA GLY A 83 8.99 -1.16 8.89
C GLY A 83 8.13 -2.14 9.65
N ARG A 84 7.14 -1.58 10.33
CA ARG A 84 6.09 -2.33 11.01
C ARG A 84 4.77 -1.61 10.86
N ALA A 85 3.69 -2.36 10.77
CA ALA A 85 2.33 -1.83 10.79
C ALA A 85 1.40 -2.73 11.61
N ALA A 86 0.51 -2.10 12.37
CA ALA A 86 -0.68 -2.74 12.89
C ALA A 86 -1.84 -2.35 11.99
N VAL A 87 -2.47 -3.32 11.32
CA VAL A 87 -3.53 -3.07 10.32
C VAL A 87 -4.76 -3.86 10.69
N SER A 88 -5.94 -3.22 10.70
CA SER A 88 -7.22 -3.92 10.86
C SER A 88 -7.32 -5.03 9.79
N PRO A 89 -7.77 -6.26 10.11
CA PRO A 89 -7.68 -7.42 9.21
C PRO A 89 -8.73 -7.39 8.08
N ARG A 90 -8.76 -6.30 7.32
CA ARG A 90 -9.65 -6.04 6.19
C ARG A 90 -8.81 -5.60 4.99
N ALA A 91 -9.20 -6.06 3.81
CA ALA A 91 -8.51 -5.71 2.57
C ALA A 91 -8.43 -4.20 2.35
N GLN A 92 -9.54 -3.49 2.61
CA GLN A 92 -9.62 -2.04 2.45
C GLN A 92 -8.64 -1.30 3.36
N SER A 93 -8.43 -1.79 4.58
CA SER A 93 -7.48 -1.21 5.54
C SER A 93 -6.05 -1.41 5.07
N PHE A 94 -5.73 -2.57 4.50
CA PHE A 94 -4.43 -2.80 3.88
C PHE A 94 -4.22 -1.93 2.64
N ASP A 95 -5.23 -1.78 1.76
CA ASP A 95 -5.14 -0.92 0.58
C ASP A 95 -4.89 0.54 0.98
N SER A 96 -5.54 1.02 2.03
CA SER A 96 -5.33 2.37 2.54
C SER A 96 -3.99 2.54 3.24
N PHE A 97 -3.52 1.53 3.98
CA PHE A 97 -2.17 1.49 4.53
C PHE A 97 -1.13 1.57 3.40
N LEU A 98 -1.22 0.71 2.39
CA LEU A 98 -0.27 0.63 1.30
C LEU A 98 -0.21 1.93 0.51
N ARG A 99 -1.37 2.53 0.18
CA ARG A 99 -1.41 3.86 -0.45
C ARG A 99 -0.74 4.93 0.40
N THR A 100 -1.04 4.96 1.70
CA THR A 100 -0.44 5.95 2.61
C THR A 100 1.07 5.77 2.72
N LEU A 101 1.55 4.53 2.80
CA LEU A 101 2.98 4.21 2.81
C LEU A 101 3.65 4.63 1.50
N CYS A 102 3.12 4.23 0.34
CA CYS A 102 3.67 4.60 -0.95
C CYS A 102 3.70 6.12 -1.14
N SER A 103 2.60 6.82 -0.81
CA SER A 103 2.57 8.29 -0.87
C SER A 103 3.63 8.92 0.02
N ALA A 104 3.79 8.42 1.25
CA ALA A 104 4.77 8.97 2.18
C ALA A 104 6.21 8.75 1.70
N VAL A 105 6.53 7.56 1.18
CA VAL A 105 7.87 7.23 0.67
C VAL A 105 8.18 7.99 -0.61
N LEU A 106 7.23 8.07 -1.55
CA LEU A 106 7.44 8.76 -2.82
C LEU A 106 7.60 10.27 -2.62
N ASN A 107 6.87 10.88 -1.68
CA ASN A 107 7.04 12.30 -1.37
C ASN A 107 8.45 12.65 -0.85
N GLU A 108 9.17 11.71 -0.25
CA GLU A 108 10.58 11.91 0.16
C GLU A 108 11.57 11.77 -1.01
N SER A 109 11.13 11.23 -2.15
CA SER A 109 11.97 10.92 -3.33
C SER A 109 11.55 11.70 -4.58
N ASP A 110 10.96 12.89 -4.41
CA ASP A 110 10.40 13.73 -5.50
C ASP A 110 9.35 13.03 -6.38
N GLY A 111 8.74 11.95 -5.87
CA GLY A 111 7.64 11.23 -6.50
C GLY A 111 6.29 11.64 -5.96
N ALA A 112 5.22 11.27 -6.67
CA ALA A 112 3.85 11.49 -6.23
C ALA A 112 2.95 10.29 -6.54
N VAL A 113 1.98 10.03 -5.67
CA VAL A 113 0.86 9.12 -5.95
C VAL A 113 -0.33 9.95 -6.40
N VAL A 114 -0.84 9.67 -7.61
CA VAL A 114 -2.00 10.35 -8.18
C VAL A 114 -3.18 9.40 -8.24
N HIS A 115 -4.36 9.91 -7.87
CA HIS A 115 -5.59 9.16 -8.07
C HIS A 115 -5.95 9.14 -9.55
N ALA A 116 -5.69 8.00 -10.19
CA ALA A 116 -5.86 7.83 -11.62
C ALA A 116 -6.44 6.46 -12.00
N CYS A 117 -6.93 6.36 -13.24
CA CYS A 117 -7.32 5.11 -13.87
C CYS A 117 -6.46 4.90 -15.12
N GLY A 118 -5.97 3.68 -15.30
CA GLY A 118 -5.17 3.29 -16.45
C GLY A 118 -5.99 2.46 -17.45
N LEU A 119 -5.78 2.69 -18.74
CA LEU A 119 -6.24 1.83 -19.82
C LEU A 119 -5.08 1.48 -20.74
N ALA A 120 -4.82 0.19 -20.94
CA ALA A 120 -3.93 -0.27 -21.99
C ALA A 120 -4.77 -0.71 -23.20
N ILE A 121 -4.68 0.02 -24.32
CA ILE A 121 -5.39 -0.32 -25.57
C ILE A 121 -4.49 0.00 -26.77
N GLY A 122 -4.44 -0.90 -27.75
CA GLY A 122 -3.66 -0.70 -28.98
C GLY A 122 -2.16 -0.47 -28.76
N GLY A 123 -1.56 -1.12 -27.75
CA GLY A 123 -0.15 -0.96 -27.40
C GLY A 123 0.20 0.36 -26.71
N ARG A 124 -0.80 1.17 -26.33
CA ARG A 124 -0.62 2.44 -25.62
C ARG A 124 -1.24 2.37 -24.24
N ALA A 125 -0.59 3.03 -23.27
CA ALA A 125 -1.13 3.22 -21.93
C ALA A 125 -1.70 4.64 -21.81
N HIS A 126 -2.95 4.72 -21.38
CA HIS A 126 -3.67 5.96 -21.11
C HIS A 126 -3.89 6.10 -19.61
N VAL A 127 -3.63 7.28 -19.06
CA VAL A 127 -3.84 7.58 -17.63
C VAL A 127 -4.84 8.72 -17.52
N PHE A 128 -5.93 8.49 -16.80
CA PHE A 128 -6.99 9.46 -16.55
C PHE A 128 -6.95 9.90 -15.10
N ILE A 129 -6.65 11.18 -14.85
CA ILE A 129 -6.59 11.77 -13.51
C ILE A 129 -7.90 12.53 -13.25
N GLY A 130 -8.54 12.32 -12.10
CA GLY A 130 -9.80 13.01 -11.80
C GLY A 130 -10.42 12.65 -10.46
N ARG A 131 -11.47 13.39 -10.08
CA ARG A 131 -12.26 13.09 -8.87
C ARG A 131 -13.06 11.81 -9.07
N SER A 132 -13.16 10.98 -8.02
CA SER A 132 -13.95 9.74 -8.04
C SER A 132 -15.38 10.02 -8.55
N GLY A 133 -15.81 9.32 -9.60
CA GLY A 133 -17.13 9.47 -10.22
C GLY A 133 -17.21 10.19 -11.56
N ALA A 134 -16.15 10.90 -12.02
CA ALA A 134 -16.23 11.67 -13.27
C ALA A 134 -16.05 10.83 -14.56
N LEU A 135 -15.27 9.74 -14.53
CA LEU A 135 -15.04 8.82 -15.68
C LEU A 135 -14.73 7.35 -15.28
N PHE A 136 -14.68 7.03 -13.98
CA PHE A 136 -13.98 5.86 -13.46
C PHE A 136 -14.69 4.50 -13.63
N ARG A 137 -15.97 4.48 -13.98
CA ARG A 137 -16.78 3.25 -13.91
C ARG A 137 -16.60 2.31 -15.10
N LEU A 138 -15.99 2.76 -16.19
CA LEU A 138 -15.87 1.99 -17.43
C LEU A 138 -14.53 1.26 -17.62
N VAL A 139 -13.48 1.59 -16.84
CA VAL A 139 -12.09 1.26 -17.23
C VAL A 139 -11.22 0.71 -16.08
N SER A 140 -11.78 0.48 -14.90
CA SER A 140 -11.01 0.32 -13.68
C SER A 140 -10.31 -1.05 -13.52
N HIS A 141 -9.00 -1.09 -13.81
CA HIS A 141 -8.03 -1.58 -12.81
C HIS A 141 -7.50 -0.36 -12.05
N THR A 142 -7.75 -0.30 -10.74
CA THR A 142 -7.19 0.74 -9.87
C THR A 142 -5.66 0.57 -9.84
N LEU A 143 -4.94 1.52 -10.46
CA LEU A 143 -3.51 1.70 -10.21
C LEU A 143 -3.37 2.37 -8.84
N ILE A 144 -2.51 1.78 -8.02
CA ILE A 144 -2.22 2.20 -6.64
C ILE A 144 -1.38 3.48 -6.67
#